data_AF-A0A8X7CQQ1-F1
#
_entry.id   AF-A0A8X7CQQ1-F1
#
_cell.length_a   1.000
_cell.length_b   1.000
_cell.length_c   1.000
_cell.angle_alpha   90.00
_cell.angle_beta   90.00
_cell.angle_gamma   90.00
#
_symmetry.space_group_name_H-M   'P 1'
#
loop_
_entity.id
_entity.type
_entity.pdbx_description
1 polymer ?
#
loop_
_entity_poly.entity_id
_entity_poly.type
_entity_poly.pdbx_seq_one_letter_code
_entity_poly.pdbx_strand_id
1 'polypeptide(L)'
;MISKAVAELGQRIRAYVYKNDIYYIPKVNGTHYAVTNNGVEGVIFNGVPDWLYEEEILKSNKALWWSPDGNQFCFATLNDTKTGIYYYNWYGNHNDSNNVFAQLKSIRYPKAGHENPTAVLWVVDVRSPSRILHRDVKPPREVQDQLVNVW
;
A
#
# COMPACT_ATOMS: atom_id res chain seq x y z
N MET A 1 6.44 -5.41 -9.43
CA MET A 1 5.03 -5.15 -9.83
C MET A 1 4.74 -3.70 -9.55
N ILE A 2 4.24 -2.93 -10.52
CA ILE A 2 3.74 -1.58 -10.26
C ILE A 2 2.28 -1.77 -9.87
N SER A 3 2.02 -2.03 -8.60
CA SER A 3 0.65 -2.18 -8.09
C SER A 3 0.01 -0.78 -8.08
N LYS A 4 -0.84 -0.50 -9.07
CA LYS A 4 -1.70 0.68 -9.07
C LYS A 4 -2.99 0.30 -8.34
N ALA A 5 -3.21 0.79 -7.12
CA ALA A 5 -4.53 0.71 -6.50
C ALA A 5 -5.36 1.95 -6.82
N VAL A 6 -6.61 1.69 -7.16
CA VAL A 6 -7.67 2.67 -7.31
C VAL A 6 -8.77 2.30 -6.32
N ALA A 7 -9.19 3.29 -5.53
CA ALA A 7 -10.26 3.11 -4.56
C ALA A 7 -11.52 3.83 -5.05
N GLU A 8 -12.56 3.04 -5.25
CA GLU A 8 -13.82 3.46 -5.86
C GLU A 8 -14.94 3.50 -4.81
N LEU A 9 -15.82 4.50 -4.94
CA LEU A 9 -17.10 4.56 -4.22
C LEU A 9 -18.22 4.69 -5.27
N GLY A 10 -18.91 3.59 -5.56
CA GLY A 10 -19.79 3.50 -6.73
C GLY A 10 -19.00 3.53 -8.04
N GLN A 11 -19.54 4.15 -9.10
CA GLN A 11 -18.86 4.29 -10.41
C GLN A 11 -17.84 5.46 -10.48
N ARG A 12 -17.35 5.98 -9.35
CA ARG A 12 -16.45 7.15 -9.32
C ARG A 12 -15.20 6.88 -8.49
N ILE A 13 -14.04 7.10 -9.12
CA ILE A 13 -12.73 7.09 -8.46
C ILE A 13 -12.64 8.32 -7.56
N ARG A 14 -12.43 8.11 -6.26
CA ARG A 14 -12.23 9.19 -5.28
C ARG A 14 -10.83 9.20 -4.69
N ALA A 15 -10.08 8.10 -4.76
CA ALA A 15 -8.66 8.07 -4.40
C ALA A 15 -7.86 7.12 -5.30
N TYR A 16 -6.57 7.42 -5.45
CA TYR A 16 -5.62 6.61 -6.20
C TYR A 16 -4.28 6.58 -5.49
N VAL A 17 -3.48 5.56 -5.79
CA VAL A 17 -2.10 5.45 -5.32
C VAL A 17 -1.13 5.75 -6.45
N TYR A 18 -0.15 6.61 -6.19
CA TYR A 18 0.92 6.93 -7.11
C TYR A 18 2.24 7.00 -6.36
N LYS A 19 3.25 6.25 -6.84
CA LYS A 19 4.55 6.09 -6.16
C LYS A 19 4.42 5.76 -4.68
N ASN A 20 3.52 4.83 -4.36
CA ASN A 20 3.19 4.41 -2.99
C ASN A 20 2.61 5.49 -2.07
N ASP A 21 2.19 6.64 -2.61
CA ASP A 21 1.44 7.65 -1.87
C ASP A 21 0.00 7.72 -2.33
N ILE A 22 -0.90 7.96 -1.37
CA ILE A 22 -2.34 8.08 -1.61
C ILE A 22 -2.68 9.52 -1.95
N TYR A 23 -3.50 9.69 -2.98
CA TYR A 23 -4.05 10.96 -3.39
C TYR A 23 -5.58 10.88 -3.43
N TYR A 24 -6.23 11.90 -2.86
CA TYR A 24 -7.67 12.06 -2.85
C TYR A 24 -8.12 13.09 -3.90
N ILE A 25 -9.17 12.76 -4.64
CA ILE A 25 -9.78 13.62 -5.66
C ILE A 25 -11.29 13.77 -5.34
N PRO A 26 -11.74 14.91 -4.80
CA PRO A 26 -13.16 15.10 -4.46
C PRO A 26 -14.07 15.23 -5.68
N LYS A 27 -13.54 15.66 -6.83
CA LYS A 27 -14.29 15.88 -8.08
C LYS A 27 -13.43 15.49 -9.28
N VAL A 28 -14.03 14.88 -10.30
CA VAL A 28 -13.36 14.58 -11.58
C VAL A 28 -12.74 15.87 -12.12
N ASN A 29 -11.47 15.83 -12.50
CA ASN A 29 -10.66 16.99 -12.94
C ASN A 29 -10.49 18.11 -11.89
N GLY A 30 -10.70 17.81 -10.60
CA GLY A 30 -10.49 18.75 -9.51
C GLY A 30 -9.06 18.74 -8.96
N THR A 31 -8.84 19.45 -7.85
CA THR A 31 -7.56 19.43 -7.13
C THR A 31 -7.29 18.05 -6.54
N HIS A 32 -6.03 17.61 -6.65
CA HIS A 32 -5.54 16.36 -6.06
C HIS A 32 -4.90 16.67 -4.71
N TYR A 33 -5.42 16.05 -3.65
CA TYR A 33 -4.91 16.24 -2.30
C TYR A 33 -4.04 15.06 -1.90
N ALA A 34 -2.77 15.30 -1.58
CA ALA A 34 -1.90 14.27 -1.03
C ALA A 34 -2.39 13.89 0.38
N VAL A 35 -2.59 12.60 0.60
CA VAL A 35 -3.00 12.01 1.90
C VAL A 35 -1.79 11.50 2.66
N THR A 36 -0.80 10.98 1.93
CA THR A 36 0.49 10.54 2.44
C THR A 36 1.61 11.16 1.59
N ASN A 37 2.82 11.18 2.13
CA ASN A 37 4.01 11.73 1.47
C ASN A 37 5.31 10.98 1.86
N ASN A 38 5.17 9.80 2.44
CA ASN A 38 6.26 8.97 2.95
C ASN A 38 6.42 7.67 2.15
N GLY A 39 5.70 7.52 1.04
CA GLY A 39 5.83 6.38 0.14
C GLY A 39 7.26 6.24 -0.37
N VAL A 40 7.77 5.01 -0.34
CA VAL A 40 9.09 4.67 -0.90
C VAL A 40 8.89 3.44 -1.76
N GLU A 41 9.15 3.57 -3.06
CA GLU A 41 8.92 2.51 -4.03
C GLU A 41 9.66 1.23 -3.63
N GLY A 42 8.91 0.13 -3.49
CA GLY A 42 9.46 -1.16 -3.06
C GLY A 42 9.82 -1.28 -1.57
N VAL A 43 9.46 -0.30 -0.72
CA VAL A 43 9.81 -0.32 0.72
C VAL A 43 8.67 0.14 1.62
N ILE A 44 8.04 1.28 1.35
CA ILE A 44 6.92 1.81 2.13
C ILE A 44 5.74 1.95 1.19
N PHE A 45 4.65 1.26 1.52
CA PHE A 45 3.45 1.16 0.71
C PHE A 45 2.26 1.76 1.47
N ASN A 46 1.55 2.72 0.88
CA ASN A 46 0.32 3.27 1.46
C ASN A 46 -0.88 2.93 0.57
N GLY A 47 -1.86 2.21 1.12
CA GLY A 47 -3.13 1.90 0.42
C GLY A 47 -3.04 0.84 -0.68
N VAL A 48 -1.83 0.35 -0.96
CA VAL A 48 -1.52 -0.83 -1.77
C VAL A 48 -0.82 -1.86 -0.89
N PRO A 49 -1.02 -3.16 -1.12
CA PRO A 49 -0.26 -4.19 -0.44
C PRO A 49 1.20 -4.26 -0.94
N ASP A 50 2.09 -4.79 -0.12
CA ASP A 50 3.36 -5.36 -0.56
C ASP A 50 3.15 -6.79 -1.08
N TRP A 51 4.22 -7.51 -1.45
CA TRP A 51 4.09 -8.88 -1.96
C TRP A 51 3.43 -9.83 -0.94
N LEU A 52 3.84 -9.78 0.33
CA LEU A 52 3.30 -10.68 1.34
C LEU A 52 1.80 -10.42 1.57
N TYR A 53 1.40 -9.15 1.72
CA TYR A 53 0.00 -8.83 1.94
C TYR A 53 -0.86 -9.09 0.69
N GLU A 54 -0.32 -8.91 -0.52
CA GLU A 54 -1.06 -9.13 -1.76
C GLU A 54 -1.39 -10.61 -1.94
N GLU A 55 -0.41 -11.49 -1.75
CA GLU A 55 -0.51 -12.92 -2.07
C GLU A 55 -1.07 -13.76 -0.92
N GLU A 56 -0.63 -13.49 0.31
CA GLU A 56 -0.85 -14.42 1.43
C GLU A 56 -1.88 -13.91 2.46
N ILE A 57 -1.84 -12.61 2.80
CA ILE A 57 -2.64 -12.05 3.92
C ILE A 57 -3.99 -11.50 3.45
N LEU A 58 -3.98 -10.48 2.57
CA LEU A 58 -5.21 -9.83 2.10
C LEU A 58 -5.78 -10.52 0.86
N LYS A 59 -4.94 -11.23 0.09
CA LYS A 59 -5.34 -11.91 -1.16
C LYS A 59 -6.03 -10.95 -2.13
N SER A 60 -5.53 -9.71 -2.15
CA SER A 60 -6.12 -8.60 -2.88
C SER A 60 -5.05 -7.55 -3.14
N ASN A 61 -5.12 -6.90 -4.31
CA ASN A 61 -4.26 -5.78 -4.66
C ASN A 61 -4.70 -4.43 -4.02
N LYS A 62 -5.62 -4.46 -3.06
CA LYS A 62 -6.17 -3.28 -2.39
C LYS A 62 -5.88 -3.33 -0.89
N ALA A 63 -5.30 -2.26 -0.37
CA ALA A 63 -5.12 -2.05 1.07
C ALA A 63 -5.75 -0.71 1.52
N LEU A 64 -6.83 -0.30 0.84
CA LEU A 64 -7.59 0.93 1.09
C LEU A 64 -9.08 0.61 0.94
N TRP A 65 -9.89 1.06 1.92
CA TRP A 65 -11.32 0.78 1.99
C TRP A 65 -12.12 2.01 2.39
N TRP A 66 -13.14 2.34 1.60
CA TRP A 66 -14.03 3.47 1.87
C TRP A 66 -15.08 3.13 2.93
N SER A 67 -15.45 4.12 3.74
CA SER A 67 -16.67 4.05 4.53
C SER A 67 -17.90 4.02 3.59
N PRO A 68 -19.01 3.39 4.00
CA PRO A 68 -20.21 3.31 3.16
C PRO A 68 -20.78 4.67 2.75
N ASP A 69 -20.61 5.69 3.61
CA ASP A 69 -21.06 7.07 3.35
C ASP A 69 -20.07 7.87 2.49
N GLY A 70 -18.85 7.35 2.25
CA GLY A 70 -17.83 8.00 1.44
C GLY A 70 -17.15 9.21 2.07
N ASN A 71 -17.40 9.48 3.36
CA ASN A 71 -16.82 10.60 4.09
C ASN A 71 -15.45 10.27 4.69
N GLN A 72 -15.14 8.99 4.81
CA GLN A 72 -13.90 8.49 5.39
C GLN A 72 -13.39 7.31 4.57
N PHE A 73 -12.09 7.02 4.69
CA PHE A 73 -11.55 5.75 4.25
C PHE A 73 -10.47 5.30 5.23
N CYS A 74 -10.27 4.00 5.35
CA CYS A 74 -9.10 3.45 5.99
C CYS A 74 -8.11 2.93 4.97
N PHE A 75 -6.82 2.93 5.33
CA PHE A 75 -5.77 2.37 4.51
C PHE A 75 -4.66 1.78 5.39
N ALA A 76 -3.98 0.74 4.90
CA ALA A 76 -2.80 0.21 5.56
C ALA A 76 -1.53 0.90 5.01
N THR A 77 -0.62 1.23 5.92
CA THR A 77 0.80 1.47 5.60
C THR A 77 1.58 0.20 5.91
N LEU A 78 2.29 -0.31 4.92
CA LEU A 78 3.17 -1.47 5.05
C LEU A 78 4.62 -1.00 4.91
N ASN A 79 5.45 -1.35 5.88
CA ASN A 79 6.85 -0.96 5.94
C ASN A 79 7.76 -2.19 5.87
N ASP A 80 8.40 -2.36 4.71
CA ASP A 80 9.35 -3.43 4.39
C ASP A 80 10.82 -3.05 4.63
N THR A 81 11.11 -1.96 5.34
CA THR A 81 12.50 -1.54 5.60
C THR A 81 13.33 -2.68 6.20
N LYS A 82 12.70 -3.49 7.05
CA LYS A 82 13.28 -4.64 7.75
C LYS A 82 13.15 -5.97 7.01
N THR A 83 12.23 -6.05 6.05
CA THR A 83 11.98 -7.26 5.28
C THR A 83 13.17 -7.57 4.37
N GLY A 84 13.59 -8.84 4.31
CA GLY A 84 14.67 -9.28 3.44
C GLY A 84 14.40 -9.01 1.95
N ILE A 85 15.46 -8.91 1.15
CA ILE A 85 15.36 -8.71 -0.30
C ILE A 85 15.67 -10.03 -1.01
N TYR A 86 14.77 -10.45 -1.90
CA TYR A 86 15.01 -11.52 -2.84
C TYR A 86 15.37 -10.95 -4.21
N TYR A 87 16.46 -11.44 -4.80
CA TYR A 87 16.93 -11.05 -6.13
C TYR A 87 16.67 -12.15 -7.15
N TYR A 88 16.31 -11.76 -8.37
CA TYR A 88 16.06 -12.70 -9.46
C TYR A 88 16.43 -12.10 -10.81
N ASN A 89 16.83 -12.97 -11.75
CA ASN A 89 17.17 -12.55 -13.10
C ASN A 89 15.90 -12.36 -13.93
N TRP A 90 15.80 -11.22 -14.60
CA TRP A 90 14.75 -10.88 -15.55
C TRP A 90 15.36 -10.83 -16.95
N TYR A 91 15.11 -11.86 -17.75
CA TYR A 91 15.70 -12.02 -19.08
C TYR A 91 15.03 -11.19 -20.18
N GLY A 92 13.97 -10.45 -19.85
CA GLY A 92 13.28 -9.60 -20.83
C GLY A 92 12.52 -10.41 -21.89
N ASN A 93 12.34 -9.78 -23.05
CA ASN A 93 11.75 -10.39 -24.24
C ASN A 93 12.77 -10.30 -25.38
N HIS A 94 13.03 -11.40 -26.07
CA HIS A 94 14.03 -11.42 -27.15
C HIS A 94 13.73 -10.45 -28.31
N ASN A 95 12.46 -10.05 -28.47
CA ASN A 95 12.02 -9.10 -29.51
C ASN A 95 12.15 -7.64 -29.07
N ASP A 96 12.47 -7.37 -27.80
CA ASP A 96 12.67 -6.02 -27.30
C ASP A 96 14.14 -5.62 -27.48
N SER A 97 14.42 -4.86 -28.54
CA SER A 97 15.76 -4.34 -28.82
C SER A 97 16.31 -3.42 -27.72
N ASN A 98 15.47 -2.92 -26.82
CA ASN A 98 15.89 -2.13 -25.66
C ASN A 98 16.21 -3.00 -24.43
N ASN A 99 16.00 -4.31 -24.49
CA ASN A 99 16.18 -5.23 -23.36
C ASN A 99 16.95 -6.50 -23.78
N VAL A 100 18.10 -6.30 -24.42
CA VAL A 100 18.97 -7.35 -24.94
C VAL A 100 19.80 -8.08 -23.86
N PHE A 101 19.91 -7.52 -22.66
CA PHE A 101 20.67 -8.12 -21.56
C PHE A 101 19.77 -8.39 -20.35
N ALA A 102 20.00 -9.52 -19.68
CA ALA A 102 19.29 -9.86 -18.46
C ALA A 102 19.51 -8.80 -17.37
N GLN A 103 18.43 -8.43 -16.70
CA GLN A 103 18.44 -7.46 -15.62
C GLN A 103 18.27 -8.16 -14.28
N LEU A 104 19.00 -7.74 -13.25
CA LEU A 104 18.74 -8.19 -11.90
C LEU A 104 17.58 -7.38 -11.31
N LYS A 105 16.47 -8.03 -11.00
CA LYS A 105 15.33 -7.44 -10.29
C LYS A 105 15.34 -7.88 -8.83
N SER A 106 14.63 -7.12 -8.01
CA SER A 106 14.49 -7.40 -6.59
C SER A 106 13.07 -7.19 -6.10
N ILE A 107 12.72 -7.88 -5.03
CA ILE A 107 11.45 -7.75 -4.32
C ILE A 107 11.69 -7.98 -2.82
N ARG A 108 10.97 -7.24 -1.96
CA ARG A 108 10.95 -7.50 -0.52
C ARG A 108 10.15 -8.78 -0.29
N TYR A 109 10.78 -9.77 0.33
CA TYR A 109 10.21 -11.10 0.50
C TYR A 109 10.67 -11.70 1.83
N PRO A 110 9.76 -11.84 2.82
CA PRO A 110 10.08 -12.47 4.09
C PRO A 110 10.06 -13.99 3.94
N LYS A 111 11.24 -14.62 3.98
CA LYS A 111 11.32 -16.08 4.14
C LYS A 111 10.92 -16.49 5.56
N ALA A 112 10.58 -17.77 5.73
CA ALA A 112 10.33 -18.34 7.05
C ALA A 112 11.45 -17.97 8.05
N GLY A 113 11.05 -17.52 9.24
CA GLY A 113 11.96 -17.08 10.30
C GLY A 113 12.64 -15.72 10.09
N HIS A 114 12.26 -14.94 9.06
CA HIS A 114 12.75 -13.58 8.84
C HIS A 114 11.69 -12.53 9.19
N GLU A 115 12.11 -11.28 9.36
CA GLU A 115 11.21 -10.17 9.71
C GLU A 115 10.16 -9.93 8.63
N ASN A 116 8.90 -9.84 9.05
CA ASN A 116 7.76 -9.46 8.21
C ASN A 116 7.64 -7.93 8.08
N PRO A 117 6.95 -7.43 7.04
CA PRO A 117 6.53 -6.03 6.98
C PRO A 117 5.77 -5.61 8.23
N THR A 118 6.12 -4.44 8.76
CA THR A 118 5.31 -3.82 9.81
C THR A 118 4.09 -3.16 9.18
N ALA A 119 2.90 -3.44 9.71
CA ALA A 119 1.65 -2.88 9.23
C ALA A 119 1.04 -1.90 10.25
N VAL A 120 0.58 -0.75 9.76
CA VAL A 120 -0.18 0.23 10.55
C VAL A 120 -1.45 0.58 9.79
N LEU A 121 -2.60 0.59 10.47
CA LEU A 121 -3.87 0.94 9.86
C LEU A 121 -4.24 2.38 10.22
N TRP A 122 -4.63 3.14 9.22
CA TRP A 122 -4.99 4.56 9.35
C TRP A 122 -6.43 4.78 8.95
N VAL A 123 -7.09 5.77 9.56
CA VAL A 123 -8.39 6.31 9.13
C VAL A 123 -8.24 7.77 8.75
N VAL A 124 -8.76 8.13 7.58
CA VAL A 124 -8.77 9.48 7.02
C VAL A 124 -10.19 10.01 6.95
N ASP A 125 -10.36 11.27 7.32
CA ASP A 125 -11.58 12.03 7.05
C ASP A 125 -11.39 12.95 5.84
N VAL A 126 -12.24 12.82 4.83
CA VAL A 126 -12.12 13.57 3.57
C VAL A 126 -13.11 14.73 3.45
N ARG A 127 -13.90 15.02 4.50
CA ARG A 127 -14.87 16.13 4.49
C ARG A 127 -14.20 17.51 4.48
N SER A 128 -12.94 17.59 4.91
CA SER A 128 -12.14 18.83 4.89
C SER A 128 -10.83 18.62 4.11
N PRO A 129 -10.87 18.67 2.76
CA PRO A 129 -9.73 18.32 1.92
C PRO A 129 -8.51 19.24 2.09
N SER A 130 -8.71 20.48 2.54
CA SER A 130 -7.62 21.43 2.80
C SER A 130 -6.74 21.04 3.99
N ARG A 131 -7.20 20.11 4.84
CA ARG A 131 -6.46 19.61 6.00
C ARG A 131 -6.78 18.14 6.24
N ILE A 132 -6.28 17.28 5.35
CA ILE A 132 -6.39 15.83 5.49
C ILE A 132 -5.50 15.39 6.64
N LEU A 133 -6.10 14.84 7.68
CA LEU A 133 -5.41 14.20 8.79
C LEU A 133 -5.80 12.72 8.81
N HIS A 134 -4.83 11.87 9.05
CA HIS A 134 -5.06 10.47 9.37
C HIS A 134 -4.80 10.21 10.85
N ARG A 135 -5.56 9.29 11.42
CA ARG A 135 -5.37 8.77 12.78
C ARG A 135 -5.06 7.29 12.74
N ASP A 136 -4.16 6.87 13.62
CA ASP A 136 -3.80 5.47 13.82
C ASP A 136 -5.00 4.73 14.45
N VAL A 137 -5.33 3.56 13.89
CA VAL A 137 -6.32 2.64 14.45
C VAL A 137 -5.61 1.71 15.41
N LYS A 138 -5.81 1.95 16.70
CA LYS A 138 -5.28 1.06 17.73
C LYS A 138 -6.08 -0.26 17.77
N PRO A 139 -5.40 -1.40 17.93
CA PRO A 139 -6.07 -2.67 18.15
C PRO A 139 -7.01 -2.58 19.37
N PRO A 140 -8.18 -3.26 19.33
CA PRO A 140 -9.03 -3.42 20.50
C PRO A 140 -8.26 -3.99 21.69
N ARG A 141 -8.66 -3.66 22.92
CA ARG A 141 -7.95 -4.08 24.14
C ARG A 141 -7.84 -5.61 24.22
N GLU A 142 -8.85 -6.30 23.73
CA GLU A 142 -9.01 -7.75 23.73
C GLU A 142 -7.90 -8.48 22.95
N VAL A 143 -7.28 -7.81 21.97
CA VAL A 143 -6.20 -8.36 21.15
C VAL A 143 -4.85 -7.71 21.42
N GLN A 144 -4.78 -6.65 22.23
CA GLN A 144 -3.51 -5.99 22.56
C GLN A 144 -2.53 -6.94 23.25
N ASP A 145 -3.01 -7.80 24.14
CA ASP A 145 -2.18 -8.76 24.88
C ASP A 145 -1.69 -9.93 24.00
N GLN A 146 -2.37 -10.19 22.88
CA GLN A 146 -1.97 -11.23 21.93
C GLN A 146 -0.84 -10.76 21.02
N LEU A 147 -0.70 -9.45 20.80
CA LEU A 147 0.35 -8.87 19.96
C LEU A 147 1.75 -8.97 20.59
N VAL A 148 1.82 -9.20 21.91
CA VAL A 148 3.07 -9.31 22.66
C VAL A 148 3.70 -10.71 22.53
N ASN A 149 2.96 -11.70 22.04
CA ASN A 149 3.36 -13.11 22.01
C ASN A 149 3.46 -13.70 20.60
N VAL A 150 3.55 -12.85 19.57
CA VAL A 150 3.75 -13.32 18.19
C VAL A 150 5.21 -13.06 17.80
N TRP A 151 5.98 -14.16 17.79
CA TRP A 151 7.41 -14.35 17.49
C TRP A 151 8.39 -14.17 18.66
#